data_AF-A0A6B2SF61-F1
#
_entry.id   AF-A0A6B2SF61-F1
#
_cell.length_a   1.000
_cell.length_b   1.000
_cell.length_c   1.000
_cell.angle_alpha   90.00
_cell.angle_beta   90.00
_cell.angle_gamma   90.00
#
_symmetry.space_group_name_H-M   'P 1'
#
loop_
_entity.id
_entity.type
_entity.pdbx_description
1 polymer ?
#
loop_
_entity_poly.entity_id
_entity_poly.type
_entity_poly.pdbx_seq_one_letter_code
_entity_poly.pdbx_strand_id
1 'polypeptide(L)'
;PTSYDEVRGLLAGDDGDAAVEAALPRALATLHEQALVWGPDDRLRLVRTARELLAPAPQHPSPTGLGPTVAEATAGMSPTRVQDIVTAAGLPTTHDPVSAVQSLTALFTDRTRMSALLDEAP
;
A
#
# COMPACT_ATOMS: atom_id res chain seq x y z
N PRO A 1 4.16 -6.32 10.75
CA PRO A 1 4.59 -7.69 10.39
C PRO A 1 3.53 -8.25 9.45
N THR A 2 3.92 -9.11 8.53
CA THR A 2 3.01 -9.69 7.52
C THR A 2 3.32 -11.17 7.38
N SER A 3 2.40 -11.95 6.81
CA SER A 3 2.67 -13.34 6.47
C SER A 3 3.15 -13.50 5.02
N TYR A 4 3.75 -14.65 4.72
CA TYR A 4 4.09 -15.07 3.37
C TYR A 4 2.86 -15.05 2.47
N ASP A 5 1.73 -15.57 2.95
CA ASP A 5 0.48 -15.59 2.18
C ASP A 5 -0.08 -14.20 1.89
N GLU A 6 0.06 -13.25 2.82
CA GLU A 6 -0.31 -11.85 2.58
C GLU A 6 0.57 -11.23 1.49
N VAL A 7 1.89 -11.43 1.54
CA VAL A 7 2.83 -10.92 0.52
C VAL A 7 2.55 -11.57 -0.83
N ARG A 8 2.34 -12.89 -0.84
CA ARG A 8 1.98 -13.68 -2.02
C ARG A 8 0.69 -13.15 -2.65
N GLY A 9 -0.36 -12.98 -1.85
CA GLY A 9 -1.63 -12.43 -2.31
C GLY A 9 -1.50 -11.00 -2.83
N LEU A 10 -0.61 -10.17 -2.28
CA LEU A 10 -0.34 -8.81 -2.77
C LEU A 10 0.38 -8.78 -4.11
N LEU A 11 1.33 -9.69 -4.34
CA LEU A 11 2.13 -9.70 -5.56
C LEU A 11 1.49 -10.49 -6.70
N ALA A 12 0.80 -11.59 -6.39
CA ALA A 12 0.21 -12.48 -7.39
C ALA A 12 -1.18 -12.03 -7.86
N GLY A 13 -1.81 -11.07 -7.18
CA GLY A 13 -3.19 -10.67 -7.45
C GLY A 13 -4.22 -11.72 -7.03
N ASP A 14 -5.50 -11.46 -7.31
CA ASP A 14 -6.62 -12.31 -6.88
C ASP A 14 -6.73 -13.59 -7.71
N ASP A 15 -6.38 -13.53 -9.00
CA ASP A 15 -6.36 -14.69 -9.92
C ASP A 15 -5.06 -15.51 -9.82
N GLY A 16 -4.07 -14.99 -9.09
CA GLY A 16 -2.72 -15.56 -9.01
C GLY A 16 -1.85 -15.30 -10.25
N ASP A 17 -0.53 -15.41 -10.06
CA ASP A 17 0.47 -15.25 -11.12
C ASP A 17 1.55 -16.32 -10.98
N ALA A 18 1.61 -17.25 -11.94
CA ALA A 18 2.55 -18.37 -11.90
C ALA A 18 4.03 -17.92 -11.88
N ALA A 19 4.36 -16.78 -12.49
CA ALA A 19 5.71 -16.24 -12.46
C ALA A 19 6.06 -15.71 -11.07
N VAL A 20 5.11 -15.01 -10.42
CA VAL A 20 5.26 -14.55 -9.02
C VAL A 20 5.40 -15.73 -8.07
N GLU A 21 4.52 -16.73 -8.20
CA GLU A 21 4.54 -17.93 -7.34
C GLU A 21 5.86 -18.70 -7.45
N ALA A 22 6.44 -18.78 -8.66
CA ALA A 22 7.75 -19.41 -8.88
C ALA A 22 8.93 -18.55 -8.40
N ALA A 23 8.79 -17.22 -8.35
CA ALA A 23 9.85 -16.28 -8.00
C ALA A 23 9.91 -15.99 -6.50
N LEU A 24 8.75 -15.88 -5.85
CA LEU A 24 8.61 -15.38 -4.48
C LEU A 24 9.44 -16.15 -3.44
N PRO A 25 9.46 -17.51 -3.42
CA PRO A 25 10.27 -18.24 -2.44
C PRO A 25 11.75 -17.86 -2.49
N ARG A 26 12.32 -17.76 -3.70
CA ARG A 26 13.73 -17.40 -3.90
C ARG A 26 13.99 -15.95 -3.53
N ALA A 27 13.10 -15.04 -3.91
CA ALA A 27 13.23 -13.63 -3.57
C ALA A 27 13.23 -13.44 -2.05
N LEU A 28 12.32 -14.10 -1.33
CA LEU A 28 12.25 -14.04 0.13
C LEU A 28 13.48 -14.68 0.79
N ALA A 29 13.96 -15.81 0.27
CA ALA A 29 15.21 -16.43 0.74
C ALA A 29 16.40 -15.48 0.59
N THR A 30 16.54 -14.79 -0.54
CA THR A 30 17.58 -13.78 -0.75
C THR A 30 17.47 -12.63 0.26
N LEU A 31 16.25 -12.15 0.55
CA LEU A 31 16.04 -11.10 1.56
C LEU A 31 16.41 -11.56 2.98
N HIS A 32 16.18 -12.84 3.31
CA HIS A 32 16.64 -13.43 4.57
C HIS A 32 18.16 -13.56 4.63
N GLU A 33 18.80 -14.07 3.57
CA GLU A 33 20.26 -14.19 3.46
C GLU A 33 20.97 -12.83 3.58
N GLN A 34 20.37 -11.78 3.03
CA GLN A 34 20.86 -10.40 3.13
C GLN A 34 20.51 -9.72 4.46
N ALA A 35 19.89 -10.44 5.39
CA ALA A 35 19.40 -9.92 6.67
C ALA A 35 18.48 -8.70 6.53
N LEU A 36 17.72 -8.60 5.44
CA LEU A 36 16.73 -7.54 5.20
C LEU A 36 15.35 -7.91 5.76
N VAL A 37 15.02 -9.21 5.81
CA VAL A 37 13.77 -9.74 6.38
C VAL A 37 14.06 -10.79 7.45
N TRP A 38 13.32 -10.73 8.55
CA TRP A 38 13.50 -11.56 9.73
C TRP A 38 12.16 -12.14 10.19
N GLY A 39 12.22 -13.28 10.88
CA GLY A 39 11.05 -13.97 11.42
C GLY A 39 10.56 -15.12 10.52
N PRO A 40 9.64 -15.94 11.05
CA PRO A 40 9.00 -17.03 10.31
C PRO A 40 8.02 -16.52 9.25
N ASP A 41 7.58 -17.41 8.36
CA ASP A 41 6.66 -17.12 7.26
C ASP A 41 5.31 -16.54 7.72
N ASP A 42 4.83 -16.87 8.91
CA ASP A 42 3.59 -16.30 9.46
C ASP A 42 3.80 -14.90 10.07
N ARG A 43 5.05 -14.42 10.14
CA ARG A 43 5.40 -13.17 10.83
C ARG A 43 6.68 -12.53 10.32
N LEU A 44 6.75 -12.30 9.02
CA LEU A 44 7.82 -11.58 8.33
C LEU A 44 7.92 -10.13 8.83
N ARG A 45 9.16 -9.69 9.05
CA ARG A 45 9.51 -8.34 9.51
C ARG A 45 10.64 -7.78 8.67
N LEU A 46 10.39 -6.62 8.09
CA LEU A 46 11.44 -5.84 7.45
C LEU A 46 12.37 -5.25 8.51
N VAL A 47 13.68 -5.31 8.27
CA VAL A 47 14.67 -4.64 9.13
C VAL A 47 14.45 -3.14 9.11
N ARG A 48 14.58 -2.53 10.30
CA ARG A 48 14.27 -1.11 10.52
C ARG A 48 14.93 -0.19 9.50
N THR A 49 16.22 -0.36 9.24
CA THR A 49 16.97 0.46 8.29
C THR A 49 16.44 0.30 6.86
N ALA A 50 16.16 -0.94 6.42
CA ALA A 50 15.54 -1.17 5.11
C ALA A 50 14.17 -0.49 5.01
N ARG A 51 13.35 -0.59 6.07
CA ARG A 51 12.06 0.11 6.13
C ARG A 51 12.21 1.62 6.04
N GLU A 52 13.15 2.20 6.77
CA GLU A 52 13.40 3.64 6.78
C GLU A 52 13.90 4.15 5.42
N LEU A 53 14.71 3.37 4.71
CA LEU A 53 15.17 3.71 3.37
C LEU A 53 14.07 3.58 2.30
N LEU A 54 13.18 2.60 2.44
CA LEU A 54 12.13 2.33 1.46
C LEU A 54 10.86 3.16 1.70
N ALA A 55 10.59 3.56 2.94
CA ALA A 55 9.41 4.34 3.25
C ALA A 55 9.52 5.75 2.63
N PRO A 56 8.45 6.26 1.98
CA PRO A 56 8.41 7.65 1.58
C PRO A 56 8.51 8.55 2.82
N ALA A 57 9.15 9.70 2.65
CA ALA A 57 9.17 10.77 3.62
C ALA A 57 8.91 12.12 2.91
N PRO A 58 8.40 13.15 3.62
CA PRO A 58 8.08 14.44 3.01
C PRO A 58 9.22 15.11 2.23
N GLN A 59 10.47 14.84 2.61
CA GLN A 59 11.66 15.38 1.95
C GLN A 59 12.34 14.38 0.99
N HIS A 60 11.89 13.12 0.98
CA HIS A 60 12.45 12.04 0.18
C HIS A 60 11.34 11.17 -0.39
N PRO A 61 10.98 11.34 -1.68
CA PRO A 61 10.08 10.40 -2.34
C PRO A 61 10.68 8.99 -2.25
N SER A 62 9.83 7.99 -2.00
CA SER A 62 10.30 6.61 -1.84
C SER A 62 11.14 6.18 -3.06
N PRO A 63 12.29 5.52 -2.86
CA PRO A 63 13.11 5.01 -3.96
C PRO A 63 12.41 3.92 -4.78
N THR A 64 11.24 3.44 -4.33
CA THR A 64 10.43 2.43 -5.03
C THR A 64 9.64 3.00 -6.21
N GLY A 65 9.63 4.32 -6.41
CA GLY A 65 8.87 4.96 -7.49
C GLY A 65 7.35 4.99 -7.27
N LEU A 66 6.88 4.61 -6.08
CA LEU A 66 5.44 4.52 -5.74
C LEU A 66 4.78 5.88 -5.41
N GLY A 67 5.52 6.99 -5.46
CA GLY A 67 5.02 8.32 -5.10
C GLY A 67 4.80 8.50 -3.59
N PRO A 68 4.22 9.63 -3.17
CA PRO A 68 3.85 9.86 -1.77
C PRO A 68 2.65 8.99 -1.37
N THR A 69 2.54 8.70 -0.08
CA THR A 69 1.32 8.09 0.49
C THR A 69 0.12 9.03 0.33
N VAL A 70 -1.10 8.49 0.43
CA VAL A 70 -2.35 9.27 0.42
C VAL A 70 -2.33 10.36 1.50
N ALA A 71 -1.82 10.02 2.69
CA ALA A 71 -1.70 10.97 3.79
C ALA A 71 -0.73 12.11 3.46
N GLU A 72 0.40 11.81 2.83
CA GLU A 72 1.36 12.84 2.40
C GLU A 72 0.82 13.68 1.25
N ALA A 73 0.17 13.06 0.27
CA ALA A 73 -0.43 13.76 -0.87
C ALA A 73 -1.53 14.73 -0.44
N THR A 74 -2.24 14.41 0.66
CA THR A 74 -3.31 15.25 1.20
C THR A 74 -2.84 16.25 2.27
N ALA A 75 -1.58 16.17 2.74
CA ALA A 75 -1.06 16.96 3.85
C ALA A 75 -1.05 18.50 3.65
N GLY A 76 -1.21 18.98 2.42
CA GLY A 76 -1.35 20.40 2.08
C GLY A 76 -2.72 20.81 1.55
N MET A 77 -3.67 19.88 1.46
CA MET A 77 -5.01 20.16 0.93
C MET A 77 -5.92 20.78 1.99
N SER A 78 -6.85 21.63 1.55
CA SER A 78 -7.91 22.11 2.45
C SER A 78 -8.84 20.95 2.83
N PRO A 79 -9.44 20.95 4.04
CA PRO A 79 -10.42 19.94 4.44
C PRO A 79 -11.55 19.73 3.42
N THR A 80 -12.08 20.84 2.88
CA THR A 80 -13.11 20.81 1.83
C THR A 80 -12.63 20.07 0.59
N ARG A 81 -11.39 20.32 0.15
CA ARG A 81 -10.84 19.65 -1.03
C ARG A 81 -10.72 18.14 -0.84
N VAL A 82 -10.35 17.68 0.36
CA VAL A 82 -10.30 16.24 0.66
C VAL A 82 -11.71 15.63 0.67
N GLN A 83 -12.72 16.34 1.18
CA GLN A 83 -14.12 15.88 1.14
C GLN A 83 -14.68 15.80 -0.28
N ASP A 84 -14.30 16.72 -1.17
CA ASP A 84 -14.67 16.65 -2.59
C ASP A 84 -14.13 15.36 -3.22
N ILE A 85 -12.89 14.96 -2.87
CA ILE A 85 -12.28 13.72 -3.36
C ILE A 85 -13.00 12.49 -2.79
N VAL A 86 -13.32 12.47 -1.50
CA VAL A 86 -14.11 11.41 -0.85
C VAL A 86 -15.46 11.23 -1.57
N THR A 87 -16.16 12.33 -1.81
CA THR A 87 -17.47 12.32 -2.49
C THR A 87 -17.34 11.86 -3.94
N ALA A 88 -16.33 12.34 -4.67
CA ALA A 88 -16.06 11.91 -6.04
C ALA A 88 -15.71 10.42 -6.14
N ALA A 89 -15.12 9.83 -5.10
CA ALA A 89 -14.84 8.41 -4.99
C ALA A 89 -16.06 7.57 -4.53
N GLY A 90 -17.25 8.17 -4.43
CA GLY A 90 -18.48 7.50 -4.02
C GLY A 90 -18.53 7.13 -2.53
N LEU A 91 -17.66 7.70 -1.70
CA LEU A 91 -17.61 7.45 -0.27
C LEU A 91 -18.51 8.43 0.51
N PRO A 92 -19.06 8.01 1.67
CA PRO A 92 -19.79 8.92 2.55
C PRO A 92 -18.84 10.00 3.11
N THR A 93 -19.34 11.23 3.20
CA THR A 93 -18.61 12.35 3.81
C THR A 93 -18.29 12.06 5.27
N THR A 94 -17.11 12.51 5.72
CA THR A 94 -16.68 12.35 7.12
C THR A 94 -16.76 13.67 7.90
N HIS A 95 -16.64 13.59 9.22
CA HIS A 95 -16.72 14.75 10.11
C HIS A 95 -15.37 15.50 10.25
N ASP A 96 -14.26 14.88 9.86
CA ASP A 96 -12.92 15.44 9.94
C ASP A 96 -11.98 14.93 8.82
N PRO A 97 -10.86 15.64 8.55
CA PRO A 97 -9.91 15.27 7.50
C PRO A 97 -9.16 13.95 7.73
N VAL A 98 -8.90 13.56 8.99
CA VAL A 98 -8.20 12.30 9.29
C VAL A 98 -9.08 11.12 8.92
N SER A 99 -10.35 11.16 9.31
CA SER A 99 -11.35 10.16 8.90
C SER A 99 -11.53 10.10 7.39
N ALA A 100 -11.44 11.23 6.69
CA ALA A 100 -11.52 11.29 5.23
C ALA A 100 -10.34 10.53 4.57
N VAL A 101 -9.11 10.83 5.01
CA VAL A 101 -7.89 10.15 4.53
C VAL A 101 -7.92 8.65 4.87
N GLN A 102 -8.43 8.28 6.05
CA GLN A 102 -8.61 6.87 6.42
C GLN A 102 -9.62 6.17 5.50
N SER A 103 -10.73 6.81 5.17
CA SER A 103 -11.74 6.25 4.26
C SER A 103 -11.19 6.05 2.84
N LEU A 104 -10.40 7.01 2.34
CA LEU A 104 -9.68 6.87 1.08
C LEU A 104 -8.63 5.76 1.13
N THR A 105 -7.87 5.67 2.21
CA THR A 105 -6.88 4.61 2.41
C THR A 105 -7.54 3.23 2.41
N ALA A 106 -8.69 3.10 3.08
CA ALA A 106 -9.47 1.86 3.10
C ALA A 106 -9.98 1.50 1.71
N LEU A 107 -10.49 2.46 0.94
CA LEU A 107 -10.91 2.25 -0.45
C LEU A 107 -9.74 1.79 -1.33
N PHE A 108 -8.59 2.46 -1.27
CA PHE A 108 -7.43 2.12 -2.10
C PHE A 108 -6.76 0.79 -1.72
N THR A 109 -7.03 0.29 -0.51
CA THR A 109 -6.57 -1.04 -0.05
C THR A 109 -7.58 -2.14 -0.41
N ASP A 110 -8.83 -1.79 -0.72
CA ASP A 110 -9.86 -2.72 -1.18
C ASP A 110 -9.79 -2.87 -2.70
N ARG A 111 -9.19 -3.98 -3.15
CA ARG A 111 -8.93 -4.23 -4.58
C ARG A 111 -10.20 -4.25 -5.41
N THR A 112 -11.24 -4.92 -4.94
CA THR A 112 -12.50 -5.06 -5.68
C THR A 112 -13.16 -3.70 -5.89
N ARG A 113 -13.24 -2.90 -4.81
CA ARG A 113 -13.84 -1.56 -4.88
C ARG A 113 -12.97 -0.61 -5.69
N MET A 114 -11.65 -0.72 -5.58
CA MET A 114 -10.72 0.10 -6.36
C MET A 114 -10.77 -0.25 -7.85
N SER A 115 -10.85 -1.53 -8.22
CA SER A 115 -11.02 -1.95 -9.62
C SER A 115 -12.32 -1.40 -10.18
N ALA A 116 -13.44 -1.57 -9.46
CA ALA A 116 -14.73 -1.03 -9.90
C ALA A 116 -14.70 0.50 -10.08
N LEU A 117 -14.01 1.23 -9.20
CA LEU A 117 -13.83 2.68 -9.35
C LEU A 117 -12.99 3.03 -10.59
N LEU A 118 -11.93 2.26 -10.87
CA LEU A 118 -11.07 2.48 -12.03
C LEU A 118 -11.76 2.13 -13.35
N ASP A 119 -12.67 1.17 -13.36
CA ASP A 119 -13.49 0.83 -14.53
C ASP A 119 -14.44 1.97 -14.93
N GLU A 120 -14.73 2.90 -14.02
CA GLU A 120 -15.51 4.12 -14.27
C GLU A 120 -14.65 5.32 -14.71
N ALA A 121 -13.31 5.18 -14.71
CA ALA A 121 -12.41 6.26 -15.10
C ALA A 121 -12.48 6.52 -16.63
N PRO A 122 -12.39 7.80 -17.06
CA PRO A 122 -12.51 8.19 -18.46
C PRO A 122 -11.34 7.72 -19.35
#